data_AF-A3MUC7-F1
#
_entry.id   AF-A3MUC7-F1
#
_cell.length_a   1.000
_cell.length_b   1.000
_cell.length_c   1.000
_cell.angle_alpha   90.00
_cell.angle_beta   90.00
_cell.angle_gamma   90.00
#
_symmetry.space_group_name_H-M   'P 1'
#
loop_
_entity.id
_entity.type
_entity.pdbx_description
1 polymer ?
#
loop_
_entity_poly.entity_id
_entity_poly.type
_entity_poly.pdbx_seq_one_letter_code
_entity_poly.pdbx_strand_id
1 'polypeptide(L)'
;MKNIYIPLEKLDKLGEQYEVRRVGKEVEIVFTTPSIAEAASNPELGAERRRIIIRGVVSGDVVKIAEAYVEDEAGRRTRVDVGELELWAEYVKNL
;
A
#
# COMPACT_ATOMS: atom_id res chain seq x y z
N MET A 1 5.90 -0.93 -19.35
CA MET A 1 5.58 -1.04 -17.91
C MET A 1 6.02 0.26 -17.23
N LYS A 2 5.11 0.96 -16.57
CA LYS A 2 5.44 2.24 -15.91
C LYS A 2 6.15 1.93 -14.60
N ASN A 3 7.24 2.63 -14.32
CA ASN A 3 7.97 2.47 -13.06
C ASN A 3 7.44 3.51 -12.06
N ILE A 4 7.08 3.07 -10.85
CA ILE A 4 6.71 3.96 -9.75
C ILE A 4 7.88 4.05 -8.78
N TYR A 5 8.22 5.29 -8.42
CA TYR A 5 9.26 5.61 -7.45
C TYR A 5 8.66 6.47 -6.34
N ILE A 6 8.94 6.10 -5.10
CA ILE A 6 8.48 6.81 -3.90
C ILE A 6 9.71 7.26 -3.10
N PRO A 7 9.82 8.54 -2.69
CA PRO A 7 10.94 8.95 -1.85
C PRO A 7 10.89 8.23 -0.49
N LEU A 8 12.02 7.71 -0.04
CA LEU A 8 12.10 6.88 1.16
C LEU A 8 11.61 7.63 2.40
N GLU A 9 11.96 8.92 2.51
CA GLU A 9 11.54 9.81 3.59
C GLU A 9 10.02 9.94 3.73
N LYS A 10 9.25 9.72 2.64
CA LYS A 10 7.79 9.83 2.66
C LYS A 10 7.14 8.60 3.27
N LEU A 11 7.80 7.44 3.21
CA LEU A 11 7.28 6.22 3.81
C LEU A 11 7.20 6.34 5.33
N ASP A 12 8.10 7.09 5.95
CA ASP A 12 8.12 7.34 7.40
C ASP A 12 7.03 8.33 7.85
N LYS A 13 6.34 8.97 6.90
CA LYS A 13 5.21 9.89 7.13
C LYS A 13 3.84 9.25 6.87
N LEU A 14 3.80 7.99 6.46
CA LEU A 14 2.53 7.29 6.24
C LEU A 14 1.76 7.17 7.56
N GLY A 15 0.44 7.33 7.51
CA GLY A 15 -0.42 7.26 8.69
C GLY A 15 -0.55 5.83 9.25
N GLU A 16 -1.22 5.70 10.39
CA GLU A 16 -1.36 4.45 11.17
C GLU A 16 -2.03 3.30 10.41
N GLN A 17 -2.78 3.61 9.35
CA GLN A 17 -3.40 2.64 8.46
C GLN A 17 -2.40 1.91 7.53
N TYR A 18 -1.15 2.37 7.53
CA TYR A 18 -0.04 1.76 6.81
C TYR A 18 0.91 1.06 7.77
N GLU A 19 1.33 -0.15 7.39
CA GLU A 19 2.46 -0.83 8.00
C GLU A 19 3.61 -0.85 6.99
N VAL A 20 4.78 -0.34 7.37
CA VAL A 20 5.97 -0.32 6.51
C VAL A 20 7.03 -1.23 7.14
N ARG A 21 7.42 -2.27 6.40
CA ARG A 21 8.48 -3.20 6.79
C ARG A 21 9.66 -3.05 5.84
N ARG A 22 10.87 -2.96 6.39
CA ARG A 22 12.13 -2.88 5.63
C ARG A 22 13.03 -4.05 6.02
N VAL A 23 13.44 -4.85 5.04
CA VAL A 23 14.38 -5.97 5.24
C VAL A 23 15.50 -5.84 4.21
N GLY A 24 16.68 -5.40 4.66
CA GLY A 24 17.77 -5.06 3.74
C GLY A 24 17.37 -3.94 2.79
N LYS A 25 17.32 -4.23 1.48
CA LYS A 25 16.85 -3.29 0.44
C LYS A 25 15.38 -3.47 0.08
N GLU A 26 14.74 -4.51 0.58
CA GLU A 26 13.34 -4.78 0.27
C GLU A 26 12.43 -3.98 1.19
N VAL A 27 11.37 -3.42 0.61
CA VAL A 27 10.34 -2.67 1.31
C VAL A 27 9.01 -3.32 1.01
N GLU A 28 8.26 -3.63 2.06
CA GLU A 28 6.86 -4.05 1.99
C GLU A 28 6.01 -3.00 2.70
N ILE A 29 5.00 -2.49 2.01
CA ILE A 29 4.03 -1.52 2.52
C ILE A 29 2.67 -2.23 2.50
N VAL A 30 2.01 -2.32 3.65
CA VAL A 30 0.68 -2.90 3.78
C VAL A 30 -0.27 -1.79 4.17
N PHE A 31 -1.24 -1.51 3.30
CA PHE A 31 -2.35 -0.61 3.60
C PHE A 31 -3.59 -1.44 3.91
N THR A 32 -4.19 -1.23 5.08
CA THR A 32 -5.46 -1.86 5.43
C THR A 32 -6.61 -0.92 5.08
N THR A 33 -7.48 -1.33 4.16
CA THR A 33 -8.65 -0.53 3.82
C THR A 33 -9.60 -0.44 5.01
N PRO A 34 -10.25 0.70 5.25
CA PRO A 34 -11.40 0.72 6.15
C PRO A 34 -12.45 -0.28 5.64
N SER A 35 -13.18 -0.91 6.56
CA SER A 35 -14.37 -1.67 6.21
C SER A 35 -15.47 -0.75 5.67
N ILE A 36 -16.47 -1.33 5.01
CA ILE A 36 -17.64 -0.57 4.55
C ILE A 36 -18.36 0.08 5.75
N ALA A 37 -18.45 -0.64 6.88
CA ALA A 37 -19.00 -0.11 8.12
C ALA A 37 -18.26 1.14 8.61
N GLU A 38 -16.92 1.10 8.61
CA GLU A 38 -16.07 2.24 9.02
C GLU A 38 -16.21 3.42 8.06
N ALA A 39 -16.17 3.15 6.75
CA ALA A 39 -16.28 4.19 5.72
C ALA A 39 -17.64 4.90 5.76
N ALA A 40 -18.72 4.16 6.02
CA ALA A 40 -20.08 4.69 6.11
C ALA A 40 -20.47 5.17 7.51
N SER A 41 -19.60 4.98 8.51
CA SER A 41 -19.94 5.15 9.94
C SER A 41 -21.24 4.42 10.33
N ASN A 42 -21.49 3.25 9.72
CA ASN A 42 -22.69 2.44 9.94
C ASN A 42 -22.30 1.02 10.33
N PRO A 43 -22.42 0.63 11.61
CA PRO A 43 -22.00 -0.67 12.11
C PRO A 43 -22.84 -1.84 11.60
N GLU A 44 -24.00 -1.59 10.98
CA GLU A 44 -24.84 -2.64 10.39
C GLU A 44 -24.36 -3.09 9.00
N LEU A 45 -23.38 -2.40 8.40
CA LEU A 45 -22.76 -2.78 7.14
C LEU A 45 -21.61 -3.76 7.34
N GLY A 46 -21.16 -4.38 6.24
CA GLY A 46 -20.09 -5.39 6.27
C GLY A 46 -18.79 -4.89 6.91
N ALA A 47 -18.20 -5.73 7.76
CA ALA A 47 -16.93 -5.49 8.44
C ALA A 47 -15.70 -5.91 7.62
N GLU A 48 -15.91 -6.40 6.39
CA GLU A 48 -14.86 -6.95 5.54
C GLU A 48 -13.78 -5.90 5.26
N ARG A 49 -12.53 -6.25 5.58
CA ARG A 49 -11.35 -5.42 5.25
C ARG A 49 -10.50 -6.10 4.18
N ARG A 50 -9.82 -5.30 3.36
CA ARG A 50 -8.86 -5.77 2.38
C ARG A 50 -7.49 -5.18 2.70
N ARG A 51 -6.44 -5.91 2.37
CA ARG A 51 -5.06 -5.41 2.48
C ARG A 51 -4.48 -5.18 1.11
N ILE A 52 -3.97 -3.98 0.87
CA ILE A 52 -3.17 -3.69 -0.32
C ILE A 52 -1.70 -3.84 0.09
N ILE A 53 -1.00 -4.78 -0.53
CA ILE A 53 0.39 -5.10 -0.25
C ILE A 53 1.22 -4.59 -1.43
N ILE A 54 2.13 -3.67 -1.17
CA ILE A 54 3.00 -3.04 -2.17
C ILE A 54 4.43 -3.40 -1.84
N ARG A 55 5.15 -3.97 -2.80
CA ARG A 55 6.55 -4.38 -2.64
C ARG A 55 7.45 -3.58 -3.56
N GLY A 56 8.58 -3.16 -3.02
CA GLY A 56 9.58 -2.41 -3.76
C GLY A 56 10.99 -2.62 -3.24
N VAL A 57 11.94 -2.01 -3.94
CA VAL A 57 13.36 -2.09 -3.62
C VAL A 57 13.93 -0.69 -3.47
N VAL A 58 14.66 -0.46 -2.39
CA VAL A 58 15.40 0.78 -2.14
C VAL A 58 16.52 0.93 -3.17
N SER A 59 16.57 2.08 -3.83
CA SER A 59 17.59 2.49 -4.78
C SER A 59 17.98 3.94 -4.48
N GLY A 60 19.06 4.13 -3.71
CA GLY A 60 19.44 5.45 -3.22
C GLY A 60 18.44 5.97 -2.20
N ASP A 61 17.84 7.13 -2.51
CA ASP A 61 16.86 7.85 -1.69
C ASP A 61 15.41 7.53 -2.05
N VAL A 62 15.17 6.63 -3.01
CA VAL A 62 13.84 6.23 -3.46
C VAL A 62 13.60 4.73 -3.31
N VAL A 63 12.33 4.35 -3.27
CA VAL A 63 11.85 2.97 -3.39
C VAL A 63 11.23 2.79 -4.76
N LYS A 64 11.79 1.89 -5.56
CA LYS A 64 11.20 1.47 -6.83
C LYS A 64 10.16 0.38 -6.55
N ILE A 65 8.89 0.67 -6.83
CA ILE A 65 7.81 -0.31 -6.68
C ILE A 65 7.95 -1.37 -7.77
N ALA A 66 7.89 -2.63 -7.34
CA ALA A 66 8.08 -3.81 -8.20
C ALA A 66 6.77 -4.59 -8.35
N GLU A 67 6.02 -4.76 -7.26
CA GLU A 67 4.83 -5.61 -7.24
C GLU A 67 3.75 -5.04 -6.32
N ALA A 68 2.51 -5.38 -6.62
CA ALA A 68 1.34 -4.99 -5.85
C ALA A 68 0.32 -6.13 -5.80
N TYR A 69 -0.35 -6.29 -4.67
CA TYR A 69 -1.36 -7.31 -4.45
C TYR A 69 -2.52 -6.76 -3.62
N VAL A 70 -3.71 -7.27 -3.87
CA VAL A 70 -4.84 -7.18 -2.95
C VAL A 70 -4.99 -8.53 -2.28
N GLU A 71 -5.04 -8.50 -0.96
CA GLU A 71 -5.30 -9.67 -0.12
C GLU A 71 -6.68 -9.56 0.52
N ASP A 72 -7.48 -10.62 0.34
CA ASP A 72 -8.79 -10.75 0.99
C ASP A 72 -8.67 -11.27 2.43
N GLU A 73 -9.79 -11.37 3.14
CA GLU A 73 -9.82 -11.86 4.53
C GLU A 73 -9.41 -13.33 4.67
N ALA A 74 -9.49 -14.11 3.58
CA ALA A 74 -9.00 -15.49 3.54
C ALA A 74 -7.48 -15.57 3.28
N GLY A 75 -6.80 -14.43 3.15
CA GLY A 75 -5.36 -14.35 2.87
C GLY A 75 -5.00 -14.60 1.41
N ARG A 76 -5.98 -14.65 0.50
CA ARG A 76 -5.72 -14.90 -0.92
C ARG A 76 -5.25 -13.62 -1.59
N ARG A 77 -4.09 -13.71 -2.25
CA ARG A 77 -3.46 -12.58 -2.94
C ARG A 77 -3.80 -12.59 -4.42
N THR A 78 -4.36 -11.49 -4.88
CA THR A 78 -4.55 -11.21 -6.30
C THR A 78 -3.56 -10.14 -6.71
N ARG A 79 -2.73 -10.41 -7.73
CA ARG A 79 -1.78 -9.42 -8.25
C ARG A 79 -2.52 -8.27 -8.91
N VAL A 80 -2.04 -7.05 -8.69
CA VAL A 80 -2.54 -5.82 -9.29
C VAL A 80 -1.45 -5.25 -10.20
N ASP A 81 -1.85 -4.55 -11.26
CA ASP A 81 -0.87 -3.84 -12.09
C ASP A 81 -0.31 -2.65 -11.29
N VAL A 82 1.01 -2.49 -11.29
CA VAL A 82 1.68 -1.41 -10.55
C VAL A 82 1.24 -0.03 -11.06
N GLY A 83 0.86 0.10 -12.33
CA GLY A 83 0.31 1.34 -12.90
C GLY A 83 -1.01 1.77 -12.28
N GLU A 84 -1.77 0.87 -11.65
CA GLU A 84 -3.00 1.25 -10.92
C GLU A 84 -2.70 1.98 -9.60
N LEU A 85 -1.44 1.97 -9.14
CA LEU A 85 -1.00 2.67 -7.94
C LEU A 85 -0.59 4.13 -8.18
N GLU A 86 -0.88 4.71 -9.35
CA GLU A 86 -0.49 6.08 -9.69
C GLU A 86 -1.01 7.12 -8.69
N LEU A 87 -2.31 7.11 -8.42
CA LEU A 87 -2.92 8.06 -7.49
C LEU A 87 -2.37 7.90 -6.06
N TRP A 88 -2.15 6.66 -5.63
CA TRP A 88 -1.51 6.37 -4.35
C TRP A 88 -0.09 6.93 -4.31
N ALA A 89 0.70 6.70 -5.36
CA ALA A 89 2.06 7.19 -5.45
C ALA A 89 2.14 8.73 -5.43
N GLU A 90 1.20 9.39 -6.09
CA GLU A 90 1.06 10.86 -6.04
C GLU A 90 0.70 11.34 -4.65
N TYR A 91 -0.24 10.69 -3.96
CA TYR A 91 -0.56 11.01 -2.57
C TYR A 91 0.69 10.93 -1.68
N VAL A 92 1.43 9.80 -1.73
CA VAL A 92 2.61 9.61 -0.87
C VAL A 92 3.70 10.65 -1.15
N LYS A 93 3.90 11.03 -2.42
CA LYS A 93 4.87 12.08 -2.78
C LYS A 93 4.55 13.45 -2.18
N ASN A 94 3.27 13.71 -1.86
CA ASN A 94 2.81 14.98 -1.34
C ASN A 94 2.69 15.03 0.21
N LEU A 95 3.14 14.00 0.92
CA LEU A 95 3.25 13.98 2.40
C LEU A 95 4.41 14.82 2.96
#